data_AF-A0A7Y3MWA2-F1
#
_entry.id   AF-A0A7Y3MWA2-F1
#
_cell.length_a   1.000
_cell.length_b   1.000
_cell.length_c   1.000
_cell.angle_alpha   90.00
_cell.angle_beta   90.00
_cell.angle_gamma   90.00
#
_symmetry.space_group_name_H-M   'P 1'
#
loop_
_entity.id
_entity.type
_entity.pdbx_description
1 polymer ?
#
loop_
_entity_poly.entity_id
_entity_poly.type
_entity_poly.pdbx_seq_one_letter_code
_entity_poly.pdbx_strand_id
1 'polypeptide(L)'
;MNHMRTAHLMGGLAIALVGVAGGSAGLEAQERAGGARLDGPGPHGVTVRYNVMVPMRDGVRLSTDVYLPDAPGPFPVVLTRDPYGNGDDYGHPDIGRIYASHGYAFLHQDVRGRFDSGGSWYPFTSEGAD
;
A
#
# COMPACT_ATOMS: atom_id res chain seq x y z
N MET A 1 17.69 26.51 -62.25
CA MET A 1 18.95 27.01 -61.66
C MET A 1 18.64 28.15 -60.72
N ASN A 2 19.24 28.11 -59.52
CA ASN A 2 19.14 29.04 -58.38
C ASN A 2 17.81 28.99 -57.61
N HIS A 3 17.73 29.04 -56.29
CA HIS A 3 18.60 28.73 -55.14
C HIS A 3 17.69 28.95 -53.91
N MET A 4 17.73 28.02 -52.93
CA MET A 4 17.85 28.31 -51.48
C MET A 4 16.86 29.34 -50.86
N ARG A 5 16.05 28.99 -49.85
CA ARG A 5 16.47 29.02 -48.43
C ARG A 5 15.37 28.48 -47.50
N THR A 6 15.80 27.55 -46.64
CA THR A 6 15.54 27.45 -45.18
C THR A 6 14.40 28.28 -44.57
N ALA A 7 13.46 27.59 -43.92
CA ALA A 7 12.60 28.14 -42.87
C ALA A 7 12.82 27.32 -41.58
N HIS A 8 13.46 27.95 -40.59
CA HIS A 8 13.39 27.55 -39.20
C HIS A 8 12.10 28.11 -38.59
N LEU A 9 11.40 27.32 -37.79
CA LEU A 9 10.61 27.83 -36.65
C LEU A 9 10.43 26.69 -35.63
N MET A 10 11.34 26.71 -34.66
CA MET A 10 11.16 26.13 -33.33
C MET A 10 10.17 27.00 -32.55
N GLY A 11 9.24 26.41 -31.80
CA GLY A 11 8.45 27.17 -30.83
C GLY A 11 7.36 26.34 -30.15
N GLY A 12 7.55 26.02 -28.87
CA GLY A 12 6.49 25.45 -28.04
C GLY A 12 6.97 24.78 -26.75
N LEU A 13 7.76 25.47 -25.91
CA LEU A 13 8.01 25.05 -24.53
C LEU A 13 6.95 25.69 -23.63
N ALA A 14 5.99 24.92 -23.13
CA ALA A 14 5.04 25.36 -22.13
C ALA A 14 5.58 25.05 -20.73
N ILE A 15 6.12 26.07 -20.06
CA ILE A 15 6.36 26.07 -18.61
C ILE A 15 5.12 26.69 -17.98
N ALA A 16 4.36 25.92 -17.20
CA ALA A 16 3.34 26.44 -16.31
C ALA A 16 3.79 26.21 -14.87
N LEU A 17 4.06 27.30 -14.15
CA LEU A 17 4.41 27.29 -12.74
C LEU A 17 3.79 28.53 -12.08
N VAL A 18 2.66 28.33 -11.39
CA VAL A 18 2.05 29.17 -10.34
C VAL A 18 1.17 28.20 -9.55
N GLY A 19 1.15 28.06 -8.23
CA GLY A 19 1.57 28.89 -7.11
C GLY A 19 0.53 28.65 -5.99
N VAL A 20 1.00 28.24 -4.80
CA VAL A 20 0.28 27.64 -3.66
C VAL A 20 -0.72 28.58 -2.95
N ALA A 21 -1.85 28.04 -2.47
CA ALA A 21 -2.47 28.46 -1.20
C ALA A 21 -3.50 27.44 -0.65
N GLY A 22 -3.20 26.86 0.53
CA GLY A 22 -4.21 26.52 1.54
C GLY A 22 -4.75 25.08 1.62
N GLY A 23 -4.14 24.27 2.49
CA GLY A 23 -4.84 23.21 3.24
C GLY A 23 -5.23 21.91 2.52
N SER A 24 -4.26 21.17 1.97
CA SER A 24 -4.50 19.87 1.30
C SER A 24 -4.48 18.64 2.22
N ALA A 25 -4.28 18.80 3.54
CA ALA A 25 -4.12 17.65 4.45
C ALA A 25 -5.39 16.78 4.63
N GLY A 26 -6.56 17.23 4.17
CA GLY A 26 -7.82 16.48 4.27
C GLY A 26 -8.26 15.74 3.00
N LEU A 27 -7.71 16.07 1.83
CA LEU A 27 -8.18 15.52 0.54
C LEU A 27 -7.29 14.39 0.03
N GLU A 28 -5.97 14.46 0.24
CA GLU A 28 -5.03 13.40 -0.17
C GLU A 28 -5.20 12.10 0.65
N ALA A 29 -5.68 12.21 1.89
CA ALA A 29 -5.94 11.05 2.74
C ALA A 29 -7.18 10.25 2.29
N GLN A 30 -8.09 10.88 1.55
CA GLN A 30 -9.35 10.26 1.15
C GLN A 30 -9.28 9.58 -0.22
N GLU A 31 -8.36 9.99 -1.10
CA GLU A 31 -8.19 9.40 -2.44
C GLU A 31 -7.35 8.11 -2.44
N ARG A 32 -6.52 7.88 -1.42
CA ARG A 32 -5.80 6.59 -1.20
C ARG A 32 -6.62 5.51 -0.50
N ALA A 33 -7.92 5.76 -0.25
CA ALA A 33 -8.79 4.81 0.45
C ALA A 33 -9.23 3.62 -0.42
N GLY A 34 -9.04 3.69 -1.74
CA GLY A 34 -9.33 2.61 -2.68
C GLY A 34 -8.15 1.64 -2.77
N GLY A 35 -8.21 0.56 -2.00
CA GLY A 35 -7.25 -0.54 -2.14
C GLY A 35 -7.28 -1.15 -3.55
N ALA A 36 -6.18 -1.77 -3.96
CA ALA A 36 -6.13 -2.50 -5.21
C ALA A 36 -7.17 -3.63 -5.19
N ARG A 37 -8.03 -3.68 -6.20
CA ARG A 37 -9.00 -4.77 -6.34
C ARG A 37 -8.33 -5.95 -7.02
N LEU A 38 -8.40 -7.12 -6.40
CA LEU A 38 -7.92 -8.39 -6.91
C LEU A 38 -9.06 -9.40 -6.96
N ASP A 39 -8.96 -10.37 -7.86
CA ASP A 39 -9.79 -11.56 -7.81
C ASP A 39 -9.25 -12.55 -6.77
N GLY A 40 -10.10 -13.43 -6.25
CA GLY A 40 -9.66 -14.55 -5.43
C GLY A 40 -10.42 -15.83 -5.79
N PRO A 41 -10.01 -16.99 -5.24
CA PRO A 41 -10.64 -18.27 -5.56
C PRO A 41 -12.02 -18.46 -4.92
N GLY A 42 -12.40 -17.65 -3.94
CA GLY A 42 -13.69 -17.69 -3.25
C GLY A 42 -14.78 -16.79 -3.87
N PRO A 43 -15.98 -16.75 -3.25
CA PRO A 43 -17.14 -16.03 -3.79
C PRO A 43 -17.03 -14.49 -3.74
N HIS A 44 -16.08 -13.93 -3.00
CA HIS A 44 -15.90 -12.49 -2.87
C HIS A 44 -14.70 -11.99 -3.69
N GLY A 45 -14.83 -10.80 -4.27
CA GLY A 45 -13.66 -10.03 -4.70
C GLY A 45 -12.80 -9.64 -3.50
N VAL A 46 -11.57 -9.20 -3.75
CA VAL A 46 -10.62 -8.81 -2.70
C VAL A 46 -10.19 -7.37 -2.89
N THR A 47 -10.25 -6.56 -1.84
CA THR A 47 -9.65 -5.22 -1.81
C THR A 47 -8.41 -5.26 -0.94
N VAL A 48 -7.26 -4.85 -1.48
CA VAL A 48 -5.98 -4.88 -0.78
C VAL A 48 -5.47 -3.47 -0.51
N ARG A 49 -5.08 -3.19 0.73
CA ARG A 49 -4.41 -1.96 1.12
C ARG A 49 -2.99 -2.31 1.54
N TYR A 50 -2.03 -1.89 0.73
CA TYR A 50 -0.62 -2.14 0.99
C TYR A 50 -0.05 -1.13 1.98
N ASN A 51 0.91 -1.60 2.79
CA ASN A 51 1.73 -0.79 3.67
C ASN A 51 0.93 0.16 4.59
N VAL A 52 -0.12 -0.38 5.22
CA VAL A 52 -0.87 0.34 6.25
C VAL A 52 -0.03 0.40 7.52
N MET A 53 0.43 1.59 7.86
CA MET A 53 1.29 1.81 9.03
C MET A 53 0.49 1.79 10.34
N VAL A 54 0.72 0.79 11.18
CA VAL A 54 0.07 0.62 12.49
C VAL A 54 0.99 1.15 13.60
N PRO A 55 0.57 2.19 14.36
CA PRO A 55 1.39 2.74 15.44
C PRO A 55 1.36 1.86 16.69
N MET A 56 2.53 1.55 17.23
CA MET A 56 2.75 0.84 18.48
C MET A 56 2.77 1.81 19.68
N ARG A 57 2.75 1.24 20.90
CA ARG A 57 2.76 1.99 22.17
C ARG A 57 3.91 2.99 22.33
N ASP A 58 5.04 2.73 21.67
CA ASP A 58 6.28 3.51 21.73
C ASP A 58 6.44 4.45 20.53
N GLY A 59 5.42 4.57 19.70
CA GLY A 59 5.41 5.43 18.50
C GLY A 59 6.07 4.81 17.27
N VAL A 60 6.72 3.65 17.39
CA VAL A 60 7.18 2.89 16.22
C VAL A 60 5.98 2.44 15.40
N ARG A 61 6.10 2.45 14.08
CA ARG A 61 5.04 2.06 13.17
C ARG A 61 5.42 0.77 12.44
N LEU A 62 4.50 -0.18 12.40
CA LEU A 62 4.67 -1.45 11.71
C LEU A 62 3.89 -1.45 10.39
N SER A 63 4.53 -1.86 9.31
CA SER A 63 3.91 -2.01 7.98
C SER A 63 2.97 -3.20 7.98
N THR A 64 1.76 -3.04 7.45
CA THR A 64 0.75 -4.10 7.38
C THR A 64 0.00 -4.06 6.07
N ASP A 65 0.00 -5.17 5.33
CA ASP A 65 -0.85 -5.37 4.17
C ASP A 65 -2.20 -5.92 4.61
N VAL A 66 -3.28 -5.29 4.14
CA VAL A 66 -4.66 -5.58 4.58
C VAL A 66 -5.48 -6.05 3.40
N TYR A 67 -5.90 -7.32 3.42
CA TYR A 67 -6.75 -7.95 2.43
C TYR A 67 -8.17 -8.04 3.00
N LEU A 68 -9.13 -7.43 2.33
CA LEU A 68 -10.52 -7.37 2.75
C LEU A 68 -11.43 -8.04 1.72
N PRO A 69 -12.44 -8.81 2.16
CA PRO A 69 -13.53 -9.22 1.27
C PRO A 69 -14.25 -7.99 0.72
N ASP A 70 -14.54 -7.99 -0.58
CA ASP A 70 -15.40 -6.99 -1.23
C ASP A 70 -16.87 -7.31 -0.94
N ALA A 71 -17.25 -7.14 0.32
CA ALA A 71 -18.58 -7.36 0.85
C ALA A 71 -18.86 -6.35 1.97
N PRO A 72 -20.13 -6.08 2.32
CA PRO A 72 -20.45 -5.24 3.46
C PRO A 72 -20.34 -6.00 4.79
N GLY A 73 -20.02 -5.28 5.86
CA GLY A 73 -20.07 -5.79 7.24
C GLY A 73 -18.69 -6.07 7.86
N PRO A 74 -18.66 -6.43 9.16
CA PRO A 74 -17.44 -6.87 9.82
C PRO A 74 -17.07 -8.29 9.39
N PHE A 75 -15.77 -8.58 9.41
CA PHE A 75 -15.22 -9.89 9.05
C PHE A 75 -14.44 -10.50 10.20
N PRO A 76 -14.43 -11.83 10.36
CA PRO A 76 -13.40 -12.51 11.17
C PRO A 76 -12.02 -12.17 10.62
N VAL A 77 -11.05 -11.98 11.51
CA VAL A 77 -9.70 -11.52 11.16
C VAL A 77 -8.68 -12.64 11.35
N VAL A 78 -7.83 -12.84 10.35
CA VAL A 78 -6.60 -13.62 10.44
C VAL A 78 -5.42 -12.65 10.38
N LEU A 79 -4.53 -12.70 11.36
CA LEU A 79 -3.32 -11.89 11.42
C LEU A 79 -2.09 -12.80 11.38
N THR A 80 -1.20 -12.56 10.43
CA THR A 80 0.14 -13.14 10.40
C THR A 80 1.18 -12.07 10.65
N ARG A 81 2.22 -12.44 11.39
CA ARG A 81 3.35 -11.57 11.72
C ARG A 81 4.61 -12.37 11.62
N ASP A 82 5.52 -11.95 10.75
CA ASP A 82 6.80 -12.64 10.57
C ASP A 82 7.91 -11.67 10.12
N PRO A 83 9.19 -12.07 10.21
CA PRO A 83 10.32 -11.22 9.85
C PRO A 83 10.74 -11.39 8.38
N TYR A 84 9.88 -11.91 7.52
CA TYR A 84 10.20 -12.29 6.14
C TYR A 84 9.53 -11.41 5.08
N GLY A 85 8.72 -10.43 5.45
CA GLY A 85 8.28 -9.39 4.52
C GLY A 85 6.85 -9.63 4.09
N ASN A 86 6.05 -8.55 4.11
CA ASN A 86 4.64 -8.63 3.81
C ASN A 86 4.28 -8.65 2.32
N GLY A 87 5.26 -8.33 1.45
CA GLY A 87 5.10 -8.30 -0.01
C GLY A 87 5.28 -9.64 -0.73
N ASP A 88 5.56 -9.56 -2.04
CA ASP A 88 5.49 -10.69 -2.99
C ASP A 88 6.58 -11.76 -2.81
N ASP A 89 7.61 -11.52 -1.99
CA ASP A 89 8.81 -12.38 -1.93
C ASP A 89 8.55 -13.79 -1.38
N TYR A 90 7.44 -14.03 -0.67
CA TYR A 90 7.17 -15.30 0.02
C TYR A 90 5.74 -15.87 -0.15
N GLY A 91 4.99 -15.40 -1.17
CA GLY A 91 3.69 -15.98 -1.52
C GLY A 91 2.53 -15.61 -0.59
N HIS A 92 2.75 -14.70 0.37
CA HIS A 92 1.68 -14.16 1.22
C HIS A 92 0.54 -13.45 0.48
N PRO A 93 0.74 -12.80 -0.69
CA PRO A 93 -0.37 -12.27 -1.47
C PRO A 93 -1.41 -13.32 -1.88
N ASP A 94 -0.98 -14.54 -2.19
CA ASP A 94 -1.89 -15.63 -2.56
C ASP A 94 -2.70 -16.10 -1.36
N ILE A 95 -2.06 -16.21 -0.19
CA ILE A 95 -2.72 -16.56 1.07
C ILE A 95 -3.75 -15.51 1.45
N GLY A 96 -3.39 -14.22 1.37
CA GLY A 96 -4.30 -13.11 1.66
C GLY A 96 -5.54 -13.12 0.76
N ARG A 97 -5.36 -13.39 -0.54
CA ARG A 97 -6.48 -13.54 -1.49
C ARG A 97 -7.37 -14.74 -1.18
N ILE A 98 -6.79 -15.87 -0.75
CA ILE A 98 -7.56 -17.05 -0.35
C ILE A 98 -8.48 -16.71 0.83
N TYR A 99 -7.94 -16.15 1.92
CA TYR A 99 -8.76 -15.82 3.09
C TYR A 99 -9.80 -14.74 2.79
N ALA A 100 -9.39 -13.64 2.14
CA ALA A 100 -10.29 -12.53 1.81
C ALA A 100 -11.43 -12.93 0.89
N SER A 101 -11.16 -13.73 -0.13
CA SER A 101 -12.23 -14.18 -1.02
C SER A 101 -13.24 -15.14 -0.35
N HIS A 102 -12.90 -15.70 0.81
CA HIS A 102 -13.78 -16.56 1.62
C HIS A 102 -14.41 -15.85 2.83
N GLY A 103 -14.35 -14.51 2.89
CA GLY A 103 -15.04 -13.72 3.90
C GLY A 103 -14.25 -13.46 5.19
N TYR A 104 -12.92 -13.64 5.17
CA TYR A 104 -12.03 -13.28 6.28
C TYR A 104 -11.23 -12.03 5.94
N ALA A 105 -11.11 -11.06 6.84
CA ALA A 105 -10.06 -10.06 6.70
C ALA A 105 -8.71 -10.72 7.00
N PHE A 106 -7.73 -10.56 6.13
CA PHE A 106 -6.38 -11.09 6.32
C PHE A 106 -5.38 -9.94 6.40
N LEU A 107 -4.58 -9.93 7.46
CA LEU A 107 -3.55 -8.92 7.70
C LEU A 107 -2.20 -9.61 7.77
N HIS A 108 -1.25 -9.11 6.98
CA HIS A 108 0.15 -9.52 7.09
C HIS A 108 1.00 -8.35 7.50
N GLN A 109 1.62 -8.45 8.68
CA GLN A 109 2.44 -7.40 9.26
C GLN A 109 3.92 -7.81 9.34
N ASP A 110 4.77 -6.90 8.90
CA ASP A 110 6.21 -6.98 9.13
C ASP A 110 6.50 -6.74 10.61
N VAL A 111 7.25 -7.64 11.26
CA VAL A 111 7.68 -7.39 12.65
C VAL A 111 8.64 -6.20 12.72
N ARG A 112 8.77 -5.63 13.92
CA ARG A 112 9.64 -4.48 14.20
C ARG A 112 11.04 -4.61 13.61
N GLY A 113 11.49 -3.53 12.95
CA GLY A 113 12.81 -3.41 12.34
C GLY A 113 13.03 -4.30 11.11
N ARG A 114 11.96 -4.83 10.51
CA ARG A 114 12.00 -5.63 9.28
C ARG A 114 11.27 -4.92 8.15
N PHE A 115 11.84 -4.98 6.95
CA PHE A 115 11.29 -4.40 5.73
C PHE A 115 10.77 -2.98 5.93
N ASP A 116 9.47 -2.76 5.75
CA ASP A 116 8.85 -1.44 5.81
C ASP A 116 8.46 -1.03 7.25
N SER A 117 8.62 -1.93 8.23
CA SER A 117 8.43 -1.63 9.65
C SER A 117 9.61 -0.86 10.24
N GLY A 118 9.29 0.17 11.01
CA GLY A 118 10.28 0.95 11.75
C GLY A 118 10.88 0.21 12.96
N GLY A 119 11.78 0.88 13.67
CA GLY A 119 12.43 0.37 14.87
C GLY A 119 13.68 -0.45 14.58
N SER A 120 14.06 -1.32 15.52
CA SER A 120 15.24 -2.19 15.40
C SER A 120 14.85 -3.63 15.66
N TRP A 121 15.40 -4.53 14.85
CA TRP A 121 15.06 -5.94 14.92
C TRP A 121 15.94 -6.68 15.94
N TYR A 122 15.29 -7.38 16.85
CA TYR A 122 15.91 -8.39 17.71
C TYR A 122 14.90 -9.52 17.92
N PRO A 123 15.20 -10.76 17.43
CA PRO A 123 14.21 -11.83 17.39
C PRO A 123 13.54 -12.11 18.74
N PHE A 124 12.22 -12.29 18.72
CA PHE A 124 11.39 -12.78 19.84
C PHE A 124 11.34 -11.89 21.08
N THR A 125 11.76 -10.62 21.00
CA THR A 125 11.73 -9.68 22.13
C THR A 125 10.56 -8.70 22.08
N SER A 126 10.17 -8.27 20.89
CA SER A 126 9.15 -7.22 20.73
C SER A 126 7.79 -7.78 20.35
N GLU A 127 7.75 -8.98 19.76
CA GLU A 127 6.61 -9.59 19.08
C GLU A 127 5.42 -9.86 19.99
N GLY A 128 5.64 -10.10 21.29
CA GLY A 128 4.54 -10.25 22.26
C GLY A 128 3.98 -8.92 22.76
N ALA A 129 4.75 -7.84 22.65
CA ALA A 129 4.38 -6.51 23.14
C ALA A 129 3.81 -5.63 22.02
N ASP A 130 4.35 -5.73 20.82
CA ASP A 130 3.79 -5.10 19.63
C ASP A 130 2.43 -5.71 19.29
#